data_AF-A0A955NVS6-F1
#
_entry.id   AF-A0A955NVS6-F1
#
_cell.length_a   1.000
_cell.length_b   1.000
_cell.length_c   1.000
_cell.angle_alpha   90.00
_cell.angle_beta   90.00
_cell.angle_gamma   90.00
#
_symmetry.space_group_name_H-M   'P 1'
#
loop_
_entity.id
_entity.type
_entity.pdbx_description
1 polymer ?
#
loop_
_entity_poly.entity_id
_entity_poly.type
_entity_poly.pdbx_seq_one_letter_code
_entity_poly.pdbx_strand_id
1 'polypeptide(L)'
;KGPDGVYHLCWVWRDTPDCETNHTLSYARSSDLVHWENSDETPIKLPMTLETAEVVDPVPPGGGILNGNTKIGFDHEGRAVISYHKNDEEGNTQ
;
A
#
# COMPACT_ATOMS: atom_id res chain seq x y z
N LYS A 1 -8.88 11.66 -5.43
CA LYS A 1 -8.16 11.53 -6.71
C LYS A 1 -6.82 12.24 -6.58
N GLY A 2 -5.78 11.73 -7.22
CA GLY A 2 -4.50 12.39 -7.35
C GLY A 2 -4.57 13.59 -8.30
N PRO A 3 -3.44 14.32 -8.45
CA PRO A 3 -3.32 15.43 -9.39
C PRO A 3 -3.50 15.01 -10.86
N ASP A 4 -3.30 13.73 -11.16
CA ASP A 4 -3.55 13.06 -12.45
C ASP A 4 -5.04 12.74 -12.70
N GLY A 5 -5.92 12.97 -11.73
CA GLY A 5 -7.34 12.63 -11.82
C GLY A 5 -7.67 11.16 -11.60
N VAL A 6 -6.70 10.35 -11.15
CA VAL A 6 -6.83 8.91 -10.88
C VAL A 6 -7.15 8.69 -9.40
N TYR A 7 -7.83 7.59 -9.06
CA TYR A 7 -8.00 7.12 -7.69
C TYR A 7 -6.80 6.27 -7.29
N HIS A 8 -6.24 6.53 -6.11
CA HIS A 8 -5.10 5.81 -5.58
C HIS A 8 -5.52 5.12 -4.29
N LEU A 9 -5.10 3.87 -4.13
CA LEU A 9 -5.42 3.04 -2.97
C LEU A 9 -4.13 2.45 -2.42
N CYS A 10 -3.93 2.56 -1.10
CA CYS A 10 -2.90 1.82 -0.38
C CYS A 10 -3.55 1.11 0.80
N TRP A 11 -3.03 -0.06 1.15
CA TRP A 11 -3.52 -0.83 2.28
C TRP A 11 -2.42 -1.72 2.85
N VAL A 12 -2.70 -2.30 4.00
CA VAL A 12 -1.87 -3.32 4.63
C VAL A 12 -2.71 -4.58 4.81
N TRP A 13 -2.06 -5.73 4.77
CA TRP A 13 -2.68 -7.02 5.01
C TRP A 13 -2.61 -7.36 6.50
N ARG A 14 -3.49 -8.25 6.95
CA ARG A 14 -3.54 -8.71 8.34
C ARG A 14 -4.07 -10.13 8.42
N ASP A 15 -3.30 -11.02 9.05
CA ASP A 15 -3.64 -12.44 9.13
C ASP A 15 -4.67 -12.76 10.22
N THR A 16 -4.63 -12.05 11.35
CA THR A 16 -5.51 -12.28 12.50
C THR A 16 -6.14 -10.97 12.98
N PRO A 17 -7.04 -10.96 13.98
CA PRO A 17 -7.52 -9.68 14.52
C PRO A 17 -6.42 -8.82 15.17
N ASP A 18 -5.30 -9.42 15.60
CA ASP A 18 -4.20 -8.70 16.27
C ASP A 18 -3.45 -7.78 15.29
N CYS A 19 -3.19 -6.56 15.75
CA CYS A 19 -2.44 -5.56 15.01
C CYS A 19 -0.97 -5.95 14.76
N GLU A 20 -0.36 -6.82 15.59
CA GLU A 20 1.01 -7.29 15.36
C GLU A 20 1.11 -8.12 14.07
N THR A 21 -0.01 -8.71 13.62
CA THR A 21 -0.08 -9.48 12.39
C THR A 21 -0.33 -8.61 11.16
N ASN A 22 -0.27 -7.27 11.28
CA ASN A 22 -0.22 -6.42 10.10
C ASN A 22 1.09 -6.66 9.34
N HIS A 23 1.00 -6.71 8.02
CA HIS A 23 2.15 -6.93 7.16
C HIS A 23 1.87 -6.36 5.76
N THR A 24 2.92 -6.32 4.92
CA THR A 24 2.89 -6.00 3.49
C THR A 24 2.10 -4.74 3.13
N LEU A 25 2.81 -3.65 2.84
CA LEU A 25 2.20 -2.46 2.26
C LEU A 25 1.95 -2.67 0.76
N SER A 26 0.72 -2.50 0.31
CA SER A 26 0.30 -2.66 -1.08
C SER A 26 -0.30 -1.39 -1.67
N TYR A 27 -0.30 -1.31 -3.01
CA TYR A 27 -0.83 -0.18 -3.77
C TYR A 27 -1.57 -0.63 -5.03
N ALA A 28 -2.55 0.17 -5.45
CA ALA A 28 -3.22 0.07 -6.74
C ALA A 28 -3.80 1.44 -7.13
N ARG A 29 -4.02 1.65 -8.44
CA ARG A 29 -4.67 2.85 -8.97
C ARG A 29 -5.79 2.50 -9.94
N SER A 30 -6.75 3.42 -10.11
CA SER A 30 -7.92 3.22 -10.97
C SER A 30 -8.49 4.56 -11.44
N SER A 31 -8.86 4.66 -12.72
CA SER A 31 -9.53 5.86 -13.25
C SER A 31 -11.03 5.90 -12.94
N ASP A 32 -11.66 4.74 -12.72
CA ASP A 32 -13.12 4.56 -12.67
C ASP A 32 -13.63 3.77 -11.45
N LEU A 33 -12.73 3.30 -10.56
CA LEU A 33 -13.00 2.41 -9.42
C LEU A 33 -13.51 1.00 -9.79
N VAL A 34 -13.50 0.65 -11.07
CA VAL A 34 -13.91 -0.66 -11.61
C VAL A 34 -12.69 -1.45 -12.10
N HIS A 35 -11.84 -0.80 -12.88
CA HIS A 35 -10.61 -1.38 -13.43
C HIS A 35 -9.41 -0.88 -12.64
N TRP A 36 -8.59 -1.81 -12.16
CA TRP A 36 -7.44 -1.51 -11.31
C TRP A 36 -6.14 -1.89 -12.02
N GLU A 37 -5.11 -1.11 -11.78
CA GLU A 37 -3.77 -1.29 -12.32
C GLU A 37 -2.70 -0.99 -11.24
N ASN A 38 -1.51 -1.54 -11.44
CA ASN A 38 -0.33 -1.25 -10.62
C ASN A 38 0.20 0.17 -10.91
N SER A 39 1.23 0.60 -10.18
CA SER A 39 1.91 1.87 -10.40
C SER A 39 2.47 2.02 -11.83
N ASP A 40 2.83 0.90 -12.46
CA ASP A 40 3.40 0.79 -13.81
C ASP A 40 2.37 0.58 -14.93
N GLU A 41 1.08 0.79 -14.67
CA GLU A 41 -0.02 0.60 -15.63
C GLU A 41 -0.33 -0.86 -15.99
N THR A 42 0.31 -1.84 -15.34
CA THR A 42 -0.04 -3.24 -15.52
C THR A 42 -1.44 -3.51 -14.93
N PRO A 43 -2.42 -4.02 -15.71
CA PRO A 43 -3.75 -4.31 -15.20
C PRO A 43 -3.73 -5.41 -14.12
N ILE A 44 -4.49 -5.20 -13.05
CA ILE A 44 -4.65 -6.17 -11.96
C ILE A 44 -5.91 -7.00 -12.20
N LYS A 45 -5.77 -8.33 -12.18
CA LYS A 45 -6.91 -9.23 -12.20
C LYS A 45 -7.60 -9.24 -10.84
N LEU A 46 -8.89 -8.89 -10.82
CA LEU A 46 -9.71 -8.93 -9.61
C LEU A 46 -10.19 -10.36 -9.27
N PRO A 47 -10.36 -10.68 -7.97
CA PRO A 47 -10.07 -9.83 -6.81
C PRO A 47 -8.57 -9.61 -6.60
N MET A 48 -8.20 -8.47 -6.02
CA MET A 48 -6.83 -8.23 -5.56
C MET A 48 -6.53 -9.16 -4.37
N THR A 49 -5.51 -9.99 -4.50
CA THR A 49 -5.02 -10.89 -3.45
C THR A 49 -3.60 -10.50 -3.08
N LEU A 50 -3.07 -11.10 -2.00
CA LEU A 50 -1.66 -10.92 -1.63
C LEU A 50 -0.70 -11.33 -2.77
N GLU A 51 -1.10 -12.28 -3.62
CA GLU A 51 -0.29 -12.76 -4.75
C GLU A 51 -0.36 -11.85 -5.98
N THR A 52 -1.47 -11.11 -6.16
CA THR A 52 -1.73 -10.32 -7.39
C THR A 52 -1.54 -8.82 -7.22
N ALA A 53 -1.59 -8.31 -5.99
CA ALA A 53 -1.40 -6.90 -5.70
C ALA A 53 0.07 -6.49 -5.73
N GLU A 54 0.35 -5.26 -6.17
CA GLU A 54 1.68 -4.67 -6.07
C GLU A 54 2.10 -4.53 -4.60
N VAL A 55 3.34 -4.93 -4.31
CA VAL A 55 3.98 -4.76 -3.01
C VAL A 55 4.88 -3.52 -3.06
N VAL A 56 4.54 -2.53 -2.24
CA VAL A 56 5.33 -1.30 -2.05
C VAL A 56 6.48 -1.58 -1.09
N ASP A 57 6.18 -2.26 0.02
CA ASP A 57 7.18 -2.65 1.03
C ASP A 57 6.75 -3.98 1.69
N PRO A 58 7.59 -5.04 1.63
CA PRO A 58 7.29 -6.35 2.21
C PRO A 58 7.53 -6.39 3.73
N VAL A 59 6.87 -5.52 4.50
CA VAL A 59 6.97 -5.53 5.97
C VAL A 59 6.44 -6.87 6.52
N PRO A 60 7.21 -7.61 7.33
CA PRO A 60 6.72 -8.86 7.92
C PRO A 60 5.75 -8.60 9.08
N PRO A 61 4.94 -9.60 9.49
CA PRO A 61 4.28 -9.59 10.79
C PRO A 61 5.29 -9.30 11.92
N GLY A 62 4.88 -8.50 12.90
CA GLY A 62 5.77 -7.98 13.96
C GLY A 62 6.69 -6.83 13.50
N GLY A 63 6.66 -6.46 12.21
CA GLY A 63 7.46 -5.37 11.63
C GLY A 63 6.95 -3.97 11.95
N GLY A 64 6.03 -3.81 12.90
CA GLY A 64 5.61 -2.50 13.42
C GLY A 64 4.71 -1.65 12.51
N ILE A 65 4.29 -2.15 11.34
CA ILE A 65 3.37 -1.41 10.47
C ILE A 65 1.94 -1.43 11.03
N LEU A 66 1.30 -0.26 11.12
CA LEU A 66 -0.09 -0.15 11.58
C LEU A 66 -1.06 0.19 10.44
N ASN A 67 -2.17 -0.54 10.39
CA ASN A 67 -3.29 -0.21 9.52
C ASN A 67 -3.86 1.20 9.83
N GLY A 68 -4.33 1.91 8.80
CA GLY A 68 -4.92 3.25 8.94
C GLY A 68 -3.90 4.39 9.12
N ASN A 69 -2.62 4.08 9.37
CA ASN A 69 -1.53 5.06 9.43
C ASN A 69 -0.70 5.13 8.13
N THR A 70 -1.20 4.56 7.03
CA THR A 70 -0.66 4.74 5.68
C THR A 70 -1.33 5.95 5.04
N LYS A 71 -0.55 6.86 4.45
CA LYS A 71 -1.04 8.09 3.80
C LYS A 71 -0.47 8.20 2.39
N ILE A 72 -1.35 8.41 1.42
CA ILE A 72 -0.95 8.76 0.05
C ILE A 72 -0.84 10.28 -0.06
N GLY A 73 0.30 10.74 -0.56
CA GLY A 73 0.56 12.09 -1.05
C GLY A 73 1.11 12.04 -2.47
N PHE A 74 1.53 13.20 -2.98
CA PHE A 74 2.12 13.33 -4.32
C PHE A 74 3.31 14.28 -4.28
N ASP A 75 4.36 13.95 -5.02
CA ASP A 75 5.50 14.83 -5.20
C ASP A 75 5.25 15.93 -6.25
N HIS A 76 6.25 16.78 -6.49
CA HIS A 76 6.14 17.89 -7.44
C HIS A 76 5.97 17.45 -8.92
N GLU A 77 6.27 16.19 -9.24
CA GLU A 77 6.06 15.60 -10.56
C GLU A 77 4.71 14.88 -10.65
N GLY A 78 3.93 14.89 -9.56
CA GLY A 78 2.63 14.21 -9.48
C GLY A 78 2.73 12.71 -9.22
N ARG A 79 3.91 12.16 -8.88
CA ARG A 79 4.05 10.74 -8.55
C ARG A 79 3.50 10.45 -7.16
N ALA A 80 2.84 9.31 -7.00
CA ALA A 80 2.33 8.88 -5.71
C ALA A 80 3.47 8.62 -4.71
N VAL A 81 3.32 9.17 -3.50
CA VAL A 81 4.23 8.95 -2.37
C VAL A 81 3.42 8.36 -1.23
N ILE A 82 3.89 7.27 -0.64
CA ILE A 82 3.21 6.62 0.49
C ILE A 82 4.05 6.81 1.75
N SER A 83 3.49 7.52 2.73
CA SER A 83 4.06 7.65 4.06
C SER A 83 3.45 6.62 5.00
N TYR A 84 4.29 5.92 5.74
CA TYR A 84 3.95 4.90 6.72
C TYR A 84 5.09 4.79 7.74
N HIS A 85 4.90 3.95 8.76
CA HIS A 85 5.95 3.61 9.72
C HIS A 85 6.16 2.10 9.76
N LYS A 86 7.35 1.68 10.14
CA LYS A 86 7.69 0.29 10.44
C LYS A 86 8.86 0.24 11.43
N ASN A 87 9.14 -0.95 11.96
CA ASN A 87 10.36 -1.19 12.70
C ASN A 87 11.53 -1.42 11.73
N ASP A 88 12.70 -0.88 12.07
CA ASP A 88 13.97 -1.25 11.45
C ASP A 88 14.49 -2.60 11.96
N GLU A 89 15.69 -2.98 11.50
CA GLU A 89 16.35 -4.24 11.89
C GLU A 89 16.68 -4.33 13.39
N GLU A 90 16.82 -3.19 14.07
CA GLU A 90 17.08 -3.10 15.52
C GLU A 90 15.78 -3.04 16.34
N GLY A 91 14.62 -2.98 15.67
CA GLY A 91 13.31 -2.91 16.30
C GLY A 91 12.84 -1.48 16.62
N ASN A 92 13.55 -0.44 16.17
CA ASN A 92 13.12 0.94 16.39
C ASN A 92 12.12 1.37 15.32
N THR A 93 11.11 2.15 15.71
CA THR A 93 10.13 2.71 14.77
C THR A 93 10.73 3.81 13.91
N GLN A 94 10.54 3.71 12.60
CA GLN A 94 10.92 4.67 11.54
C GLN A 94 9.69 5.23 10.85
#